data_AF-A0AAV9SG46-F1
#
_entry.id   AF-A0AAV9SG46-F1
#
_cell.length_a   1.000
_cell.length_b   1.000
_cell.length_c   1.000
_cell.angle_alpha   90.00
_cell.angle_beta   90.00
_cell.angle_gamma   90.00
#
_symmetry.space_group_name_H-M   'P 1'
#
loop_
_entity.id
_entity.type
_entity.pdbx_description
1 polymer ?
#
loop_
_entity_poly.entity_id
_entity_poly.type
_entity_poly.pdbx_seq_one_letter_code
_entity_poly.pdbx_strand_id
1 'polypeptide(L)'
;MQVVPWRGAALLLCCACLCAGVEKDCVLGKVGEPVLLPCLYPALSTFLNFSIEWRKYDKVVFRSLWDEDGNVETWSVNHVRIPTDAPLTGNFSLELPSAHPKHDRSQYSLFLLSGENQSAPLCTMCLRIAASFRTPEVKKEHTEENDESTYLCHSSGGYPEPVVYWLINNSQEPPNGSVRTQAEALPDSHLYNITSQLTVNIPKDATVSCTIKNPSMNEKLTSKYGASPNPVEWQASHGMWIFSTVLCVVVAIMVLAGVYYQIHLDRINKRRKKEYEEPQRGRRYQWKQAAEAMMPEQVETDV
;
A
#
# COMPACT_ATOMS: atom_id res chain seq x y z
N MET A 1 -62.55 -19.20 30.17
CA MET A 1 -61.53 -20.27 30.12
C MET A 1 -61.11 -20.45 28.67
N GLN A 2 -59.80 -20.29 28.37
CA GLN A 2 -59.03 -20.98 27.31
C GLN A 2 -59.46 -20.78 25.84
N VAL A 3 -58.63 -20.45 24.82
CA VAL A 3 -57.20 -20.12 24.66
C VAL A 3 -57.08 -19.41 23.28
N VAL A 4 -56.26 -18.37 23.16
CA VAL A 4 -55.59 -17.93 21.91
C VAL A 4 -54.12 -18.34 22.14
N PRO A 5 -53.34 -18.94 21.19
CA PRO A 5 -52.86 -18.30 19.96
C PRO A 5 -52.59 -19.27 18.78
N TRP A 6 -52.38 -18.84 17.54
CA TRP A 6 -51.04 -18.57 16.93
C TRP A 6 -51.28 -18.03 15.51
N ARG A 7 -50.97 -16.76 15.20
CA ARG A 7 -49.76 -16.30 14.51
C ARG A 7 -49.26 -17.23 13.39
N GLY A 8 -49.75 -16.98 12.17
CA GLY A 8 -49.09 -17.37 10.92
C GLY A 8 -48.92 -16.13 10.03
N ALA A 9 -48.02 -15.22 10.42
CA ALA A 9 -47.61 -14.14 9.52
C ALA A 9 -46.55 -14.72 8.58
N ALA A 10 -46.95 -15.01 7.34
CA ALA A 10 -46.04 -15.40 6.28
C ALA A 10 -45.14 -14.20 5.93
N LEU A 11 -43.91 -14.21 6.45
CA LEU A 11 -42.84 -13.35 5.98
C LEU A 11 -42.43 -13.81 4.58
N LEU A 12 -43.01 -13.17 3.57
CA LEU A 12 -42.46 -13.11 2.22
C LEU A 12 -41.10 -12.42 2.30
N LEU A 13 -40.03 -13.21 2.48
CA LEU A 13 -38.68 -12.79 2.13
C LEU A 13 -38.63 -12.66 0.61
N CYS A 14 -39.01 -11.48 0.11
CA CYS A 14 -38.52 -11.00 -1.17
C CYS A 14 -36.99 -10.93 -1.05
N CYS A 15 -36.32 -11.97 -1.52
CA CYS A 15 -34.94 -11.88 -1.99
C CYS A 15 -34.94 -10.89 -3.16
N ALA A 16 -34.95 -9.60 -2.83
CA ALA A 16 -34.37 -8.59 -3.69
C ALA A 16 -32.90 -8.97 -3.77
N CYS A 17 -32.56 -9.77 -4.79
CA CYS A 17 -31.23 -9.79 -5.36
C CYS A 17 -30.92 -8.35 -5.75
N LEU A 18 -30.42 -7.59 -4.78
CA LEU A 18 -29.48 -6.52 -5.04
C LEU A 18 -28.35 -7.21 -5.79
N CYS A 19 -28.46 -7.21 -7.12
CA CYS A 19 -27.31 -7.17 -7.99
C CYS A 19 -26.58 -5.87 -7.65
N ALA A 20 -25.93 -5.84 -6.48
CA ALA A 20 -24.75 -5.03 -6.30
C ALA A 20 -23.82 -5.58 -7.38
N GLY A 21 -23.80 -4.90 -8.54
CA GLY A 21 -22.77 -5.12 -9.52
C GLY A 21 -21.48 -5.00 -8.73
N VAL A 22 -20.79 -6.13 -8.55
CA VAL A 22 -19.42 -6.13 -8.07
C VAL A 22 -18.70 -5.21 -9.05
N GLU A 23 -18.43 -3.97 -8.63
CA GLU A 23 -17.53 -3.11 -9.36
C GLU A 23 -16.22 -3.86 -9.33
N LYS A 24 -15.93 -4.57 -10.42
CA LYS A 24 -14.70 -5.33 -10.58
C LYS A 24 -13.57 -4.34 -10.32
N ASP A 25 -12.79 -4.57 -9.27
CA ASP A 25 -11.69 -3.68 -8.88
C ASP A 25 -10.84 -3.36 -10.12
N CYS A 26 -10.92 -2.13 -10.60
CA CYS A 26 -10.17 -1.69 -11.77
C CYS A 26 -8.70 -1.50 -11.38
N VAL A 27 -7.79 -1.86 -12.29
CA VAL A 27 -6.36 -1.56 -12.13
C VAL A 27 -6.15 -0.07 -12.35
N LEU A 28 -5.53 0.60 -11.36
CA LEU A 28 -5.18 2.01 -11.45
C LEU A 28 -3.79 2.19 -12.07
N GLY A 29 -3.74 2.81 -13.25
CA GLY A 29 -2.52 3.24 -13.92
C GLY A 29 -2.22 4.73 -13.69
N LYS A 30 -0.97 5.05 -13.34
CA LYS A 30 -0.52 6.45 -13.28
C LYS A 30 -0.07 6.90 -14.66
N VAL A 31 -0.47 8.11 -15.06
CA VAL A 31 -0.12 8.64 -16.38
C VAL A 31 1.38 8.59 -16.61
N GLY A 32 1.80 8.07 -17.77
CA GLY A 32 3.21 7.93 -18.15
C GLY A 32 3.86 6.63 -17.70
N GLU A 33 3.38 6.00 -16.63
CA GLU A 33 3.97 4.78 -16.06
C GLU A 33 3.44 3.50 -16.75
N PRO A 34 4.25 2.42 -16.78
CA PRO A 34 3.76 1.12 -17.25
C PRO A 34 2.68 0.56 -16.32
N VAL A 35 1.74 -0.20 -16.88
CA VAL A 35 0.61 -0.79 -16.14
C VAL A 35 0.47 -2.26 -16.49
N LEU A 36 0.42 -3.10 -15.46
CA LEU A 36 0.20 -4.53 -15.60
C LEU A 36 -1.28 -4.86 -15.37
N LEU A 37 -1.94 -5.45 -16.38
CA LEU A 37 -3.29 -6.01 -16.26
C LEU A 37 -3.16 -7.49 -15.95
N PRO A 38 -3.47 -7.93 -14.71
CA PRO A 38 -3.19 -9.29 -14.30
C PRO A 38 -4.07 -10.30 -15.05
N CYS A 39 -3.51 -11.44 -15.41
CA CYS A 39 -4.29 -12.61 -15.83
C CYS A 39 -3.47 -13.88 -15.60
N LEU A 40 -3.89 -14.66 -14.61
CA LEU A 40 -3.27 -15.94 -14.28
C LEU A 40 -4.21 -17.06 -14.73
N TYR A 41 -3.74 -17.87 -15.66
CA TYR A 41 -4.48 -19.00 -16.19
C TYR A 41 -3.55 -20.21 -16.39
N PRO A 42 -3.18 -20.92 -15.31
CA PRO A 42 -2.24 -22.05 -15.36
C PRO A 42 -2.68 -23.21 -16.25
N ALA A 43 -3.99 -23.41 -16.45
CA ALA A 43 -4.50 -24.49 -17.28
C ALA A 43 -4.05 -24.41 -18.75
N LEU A 44 -3.53 -23.26 -19.20
CA LEU A 44 -2.96 -23.15 -20.55
C LEU A 44 -1.57 -23.75 -20.69
N SER A 45 -0.84 -23.98 -19.59
CA SER A 45 0.51 -24.54 -19.63
C SER A 45 0.55 -26.00 -20.08
N THR A 46 -0.60 -26.66 -20.16
CA THR A 46 -0.71 -28.06 -20.58
C THR A 46 -0.91 -28.23 -22.08
N PHE A 47 -1.21 -27.16 -22.82
CA PHE A 47 -1.41 -27.23 -24.27
C PHE A 47 -0.06 -27.06 -25.00
N LEU A 48 0.16 -27.89 -26.01
CA LEU A 48 1.35 -27.83 -26.86
C LEU A 48 1.20 -26.78 -27.98
N ASN A 49 -0.03 -26.56 -28.44
CA ASN A 49 -0.38 -25.63 -29.51
C ASN A 49 -1.57 -24.76 -29.10
N PHE A 50 -1.36 -23.46 -28.97
CA PHE A 50 -2.45 -22.53 -28.68
C PHE A 50 -2.11 -21.12 -29.15
N SER A 51 -3.15 -20.33 -29.36
CA SER A 51 -3.00 -18.90 -29.61
C SER A 51 -3.90 -18.12 -28.68
N ILE A 52 -3.39 -16.99 -28.20
CA ILE A 52 -4.13 -16.08 -27.34
C ILE A 52 -4.28 -14.71 -27.99
N GLU A 53 -5.30 -14.00 -27.57
CA GLU A 53 -5.60 -12.67 -28.05
C GLU A 53 -6.07 -11.75 -26.93
N TRP A 54 -5.35 -10.66 -26.71
CA TRP A 54 -5.83 -9.56 -25.88
C TRP A 54 -6.58 -8.56 -26.74
N ARG A 55 -7.81 -8.26 -26.33
CA ARG A 55 -8.67 -7.26 -26.96
C ARG A 55 -8.96 -6.12 -26.00
N LYS A 56 -8.86 -4.89 -26.51
CA LYS A 56 -9.45 -3.72 -25.88
C LYS A 56 -10.85 -3.53 -26.47
N TYR A 57 -11.89 -3.82 -25.68
CA TYR A 57 -13.24 -4.04 -26.21
C TYR A 57 -13.19 -5.09 -27.34
N ASP A 58 -13.52 -4.72 -28.58
CA ASP A 58 -13.47 -5.62 -29.75
C ASP A 58 -12.19 -5.48 -30.59
N LYS A 59 -11.26 -4.60 -30.20
CA LYS A 59 -10.03 -4.33 -30.96
C LYS A 59 -8.86 -5.13 -30.43
N VAL A 60 -8.24 -5.93 -31.27
CA VAL A 60 -7.04 -6.70 -30.92
C VAL A 60 -5.86 -5.77 -30.66
N VAL A 61 -5.23 -5.90 -29.49
CA VAL A 61 -4.03 -5.12 -29.11
C VAL A 61 -2.77 -5.98 -29.01
N PHE A 62 -2.94 -7.29 -28.79
CA PHE A 62 -1.84 -8.23 -28.71
C PHE A 62 -2.33 -9.64 -29.10
N ARG A 63 -1.52 -10.36 -29.87
CA ARG A 63 -1.75 -11.76 -30.25
C ARG A 63 -0.43 -12.51 -30.14
N SER A 64 -0.48 -13.73 -29.62
CA SER A 64 0.66 -14.63 -29.63
C SER A 64 0.22 -16.04 -29.97
N LEU A 65 1.04 -16.76 -30.73
CA LEU A 65 0.81 -18.12 -31.18
C LEU A 65 2.02 -18.96 -30.83
N TRP A 66 1.78 -20.08 -30.17
CA TRP A 66 2.76 -21.11 -29.86
C TRP A 66 2.45 -22.33 -30.69
N ASP A 67 3.41 -22.76 -31.51
CA ASP A 67 3.29 -23.98 -32.30
C ASP A 67 3.89 -25.20 -31.56
N GLU A 68 3.65 -26.39 -32.12
CA GLU A 68 4.14 -27.66 -31.55
C GLU A 68 5.67 -27.79 -31.60
N ASP A 69 6.32 -27.07 -32.52
CA ASP A 69 7.77 -27.04 -32.69
C ASP A 69 8.46 -26.08 -31.70
N GLY A 70 7.68 -25.37 -30.88
CA GLY A 70 8.13 -24.41 -29.89
C GLY A 70 8.44 -23.01 -30.45
N ASN A 71 8.09 -22.73 -31.71
CA ASN A 71 8.18 -21.39 -32.26
C ASN A 71 7.08 -20.51 -31.69
N VAL A 72 7.42 -19.23 -31.49
CA VAL A 72 6.51 -18.23 -30.95
C VAL A 72 6.39 -17.07 -31.92
N GLU A 73 5.18 -16.88 -32.46
CA GLU A 73 4.85 -15.73 -33.28
C GLU A 73 4.07 -14.71 -32.44
N THR A 74 4.53 -13.46 -32.41
CA THR A 74 3.91 -12.41 -31.60
C THR A 74 3.65 -11.16 -32.43
N TRP A 75 2.43 -10.63 -32.29
CA TRP A 75 2.01 -9.37 -32.87
C TRP A 75 1.42 -8.46 -31.80
N SER A 76 1.85 -7.20 -31.77
CA SER A 76 1.43 -6.23 -30.76
C SER A 76 1.28 -4.83 -31.34
N VAL A 77 0.28 -4.09 -30.86
CA VAL A 77 0.14 -2.65 -31.11
C VAL A 77 0.73 -1.88 -29.94
N ASN A 78 1.37 -0.73 -30.22
CA ASN A 78 1.93 0.17 -29.20
C ASN A 78 2.89 -0.51 -28.20
N HIS A 79 3.63 -1.53 -28.65
CA HIS A 79 4.62 -2.26 -27.84
C HIS A 79 4.06 -2.87 -26.55
N VAL A 80 2.78 -3.24 -26.55
CA VAL A 80 2.16 -4.02 -25.46
C VAL A 80 2.75 -5.43 -25.42
N ARG A 81 2.96 -5.98 -24.23
CA ARG A 81 3.68 -7.25 -24.03
C ARG A 81 3.01 -8.15 -22.99
N ILE A 82 3.44 -9.41 -22.96
CA ILE A 82 3.19 -10.36 -21.87
C ILE A 82 4.54 -10.95 -21.44
N PRO A 83 4.63 -11.61 -20.27
CA PRO A 83 5.84 -12.35 -19.87
C PRO A 83 6.23 -13.39 -20.92
N THR A 84 7.54 -13.52 -21.21
CA THR A 84 8.04 -14.49 -22.20
C THR A 84 7.89 -15.94 -21.76
N ASP A 85 7.83 -16.18 -20.45
CA ASP A 85 7.61 -17.46 -19.80
C ASP A 85 6.11 -17.71 -19.49
N ALA A 86 5.20 -16.93 -20.08
CA ALA A 86 3.76 -17.05 -19.88
C ALA A 86 3.21 -18.48 -20.08
N PRO A 87 3.64 -19.26 -21.11
CA PRO A 87 3.17 -20.64 -21.27
C PRO A 87 3.58 -21.56 -20.13
N LEU A 88 4.75 -21.33 -19.52
CA LEU A 88 5.28 -22.18 -18.45
C LEU A 88 4.67 -21.81 -17.09
N THR A 89 4.46 -20.52 -16.87
CA THR A 89 3.97 -19.98 -15.59
C THR A 89 2.45 -19.87 -15.52
N GLY A 90 1.77 -19.89 -16.67
CA GLY A 90 0.37 -19.54 -16.78
C GLY A 90 0.08 -18.06 -16.61
N ASN A 91 1.10 -17.20 -16.59
CA ASN A 91 0.95 -15.77 -16.38
C ASN A 91 0.84 -15.02 -17.71
N PHE A 92 -0.38 -14.73 -18.13
CA PHE A 92 -0.69 -14.02 -19.37
C PHE A 92 -1.03 -12.54 -19.12
N SER A 93 -0.51 -11.97 -18.04
CA SER A 93 -0.75 -10.57 -17.69
C SER A 93 -0.26 -9.62 -18.80
N LEU A 94 -1.09 -8.64 -19.15
CA LEU A 94 -0.79 -7.68 -20.21
C LEU A 94 -0.05 -6.48 -19.64
N GLU A 95 1.16 -6.21 -20.13
CA GLU A 95 1.93 -5.02 -19.82
C GLU A 95 1.67 -3.93 -20.86
N LEU A 96 1.01 -2.86 -20.43
CA LEU A 96 0.90 -1.62 -21.18
C LEU A 96 2.14 -0.75 -20.86
N PRO A 97 2.91 -0.30 -21.87
CA PRO A 97 4.17 0.40 -21.60
C PRO A 97 3.99 1.80 -20.99
N SER A 98 2.82 2.43 -21.19
CA SER A 98 2.52 3.74 -20.62
C SER A 98 1.02 3.95 -20.46
N ALA A 99 0.57 4.35 -19.28
CA ALA A 99 -0.81 4.74 -19.03
C ALA A 99 -1.10 6.12 -19.65
N HIS A 100 -2.12 6.22 -20.48
CA HIS A 100 -2.49 7.46 -21.15
C HIS A 100 -3.98 7.77 -20.96
N PRO A 101 -4.40 9.01 -20.60
CA PRO A 101 -5.80 9.31 -20.24
C PRO A 101 -6.86 8.90 -21.28
N LYS A 102 -6.52 8.86 -22.57
CA LYS A 102 -7.37 8.28 -23.65
C LYS A 102 -7.79 6.82 -23.44
N HIS A 103 -7.16 6.12 -22.50
CA HIS A 103 -7.44 4.73 -22.16
C HIS A 103 -8.06 4.59 -20.76
N ASP A 104 -8.46 5.68 -20.11
CA ASP A 104 -9.24 5.61 -18.87
C ASP A 104 -10.55 4.86 -19.11
N ARG A 105 -11.01 4.15 -18.06
CA ARG A 105 -12.22 3.31 -18.05
C ARG A 105 -12.27 2.32 -19.21
N SER A 106 -11.12 1.83 -19.67
CA SER A 106 -11.05 0.87 -20.75
C SER A 106 -11.12 -0.56 -20.24
N GLN A 107 -11.77 -1.45 -21.00
CA GLN A 107 -11.84 -2.87 -20.69
C GLN A 107 -10.92 -3.66 -21.63
N TYR A 108 -10.08 -4.50 -21.03
CA TYR A 108 -9.19 -5.42 -21.73
C TYR A 108 -9.58 -6.85 -21.39
N SER A 109 -9.67 -7.69 -22.41
CA SER A 109 -10.08 -9.08 -22.26
C SER A 109 -9.12 -10.02 -22.98
N LEU A 110 -8.75 -11.11 -22.32
CA LEU A 110 -7.95 -12.19 -22.91
C LEU A 110 -8.87 -13.27 -23.47
N PHE A 111 -8.61 -13.71 -24.69
CA PHE A 111 -9.30 -14.82 -25.34
C PHE A 111 -8.31 -15.91 -25.73
N LEU A 112 -8.76 -17.15 -25.63
CA LEU A 112 -8.09 -18.31 -26.20
C LEU A 112 -8.68 -18.58 -27.59
N LEU A 113 -7.82 -18.64 -28.61
CA LEU A 113 -8.19 -19.01 -29.96
C LEU A 113 -8.02 -20.53 -30.09
N SER A 114 -9.10 -21.27 -29.89
CA SER A 114 -9.19 -22.71 -30.17
C SER A 114 -10.22 -22.94 -31.29
N GLY A 115 -9.99 -23.95 -32.13
CA GLY A 115 -10.62 -24.18 -33.44
C GLY A 115 -12.15 -24.29 -33.51
N GLU A 116 -12.86 -24.12 -32.38
CA GLU A 116 -14.29 -23.85 -32.34
C GLU A 116 -14.58 -22.77 -31.30
N ASN A 117 -14.94 -21.57 -31.79
CA ASN A 117 -15.75 -20.53 -31.13
C ASN A 117 -15.74 -20.48 -29.59
N GLN A 118 -14.59 -20.23 -28.96
CA GLN A 118 -14.58 -19.79 -27.57
C GLN A 118 -15.03 -18.32 -27.51
N SER A 119 -16.28 -18.12 -27.10
CA SER A 119 -16.93 -16.80 -27.04
C SER A 119 -16.70 -16.06 -25.71
N ALA A 120 -16.23 -16.75 -24.68
CA ALA A 120 -16.01 -16.17 -23.36
C ALA A 120 -14.54 -15.76 -23.15
N PRO A 121 -14.28 -14.56 -22.60
CA PRO A 121 -12.92 -14.16 -22.22
C PRO A 121 -12.43 -14.96 -21.01
N LEU A 122 -11.15 -15.36 -21.02
CA LEU A 122 -10.48 -16.00 -19.88
C LEU A 122 -10.33 -15.03 -18.71
N CYS A 123 -9.99 -13.78 -19.01
CA CYS A 123 -9.83 -12.69 -18.07
C CYS A 123 -10.45 -11.42 -18.66
N THR A 124 -11.01 -10.58 -17.79
CA THR A 124 -11.48 -9.26 -18.17
C THR A 124 -11.07 -8.26 -17.10
N MET A 125 -10.19 -7.32 -17.48
CA MET A 125 -9.62 -6.32 -16.59
C MET A 125 -10.11 -4.93 -16.99
N CYS A 126 -10.51 -4.16 -15.98
CA CYS A 126 -10.83 -2.74 -16.12
C CYS A 126 -9.58 -1.91 -15.82
N LEU A 127 -9.28 -0.94 -16.67
CA LEU A 127 -8.21 0.03 -16.49
C LEU A 127 -8.80 1.39 -16.10
N ARG A 128 -8.29 1.97 -15.01
CA ARG A 128 -8.53 3.36 -14.62
C ARG A 128 -7.22 4.12 -14.64
N ILE A 129 -7.27 5.39 -15.00
CA ILE A 129 -6.07 6.23 -15.13
C ILE A 129 -6.19 7.44 -14.22
N ALA A 130 -5.07 7.81 -13.60
CA ALA A 130 -4.98 9.02 -12.79
C ALA A 130 -3.59 9.68 -12.89
N ALA A 131 -3.58 10.98 -12.63
CA ALA A 131 -2.38 11.77 -12.45
C ALA A 131 -2.57 12.71 -11.26
N SER A 132 -1.55 12.81 -10.42
CA SER A 132 -1.53 13.78 -9.32
C SER A 132 -1.54 15.20 -9.86
N PHE A 133 -2.28 16.08 -9.21
CA PHE A 133 -2.28 17.51 -9.52
C PHE A 133 -1.03 18.16 -8.93
N ARG A 134 -0.60 19.29 -9.48
CA ARG A 134 0.39 20.12 -8.78
C ARG A 134 -0.23 20.76 -7.53
N THR A 135 0.59 21.00 -6.51
CA THR A 135 0.15 21.75 -5.32
C THR A 135 -0.51 23.07 -5.75
N PRO A 136 -1.74 23.35 -5.30
CA PRO A 136 -2.46 24.54 -5.76
C PRO A 136 -1.73 25.83 -5.35
N GLU A 137 -1.77 26.83 -6.22
CA GLU A 137 -1.33 28.19 -5.92
C GLU A 137 -2.55 29.05 -5.63
N VAL A 138 -2.61 29.67 -4.45
CA VAL A 138 -3.68 30.60 -4.08
C VAL A 138 -3.13 32.03 -4.09
N LYS A 139 -3.74 32.90 -4.90
CA LYS A 139 -3.39 34.33 -5.02
C LYS A 139 -4.61 35.18 -4.75
N LYS A 140 -4.40 36.36 -4.17
CA LYS A 140 -5.45 37.38 -4.02
C LYS A 140 -5.34 38.36 -5.19
N GLU A 141 -6.44 38.58 -5.88
CA GLU A 141 -6.57 39.59 -6.92
C GLU A 141 -7.15 40.87 -6.30
N HIS A 142 -6.46 41.99 -6.47
CA HIS A 142 -6.91 43.27 -5.93
C HIS A 142 -8.01 43.84 -6.82
N THR A 143 -9.18 44.07 -6.24
CA THR A 143 -10.23 44.87 -6.86
C THR A 143 -10.24 46.23 -6.16
N GLU A 144 -9.88 47.30 -6.87
CA GLU A 144 -9.76 48.65 -6.28
C GLU A 144 -11.12 49.30 -5.96
N GLU A 145 -12.22 48.69 -6.39
CA GLU A 145 -13.54 49.33 -6.43
C GLU A 145 -14.59 48.75 -5.47
N ASN A 146 -14.32 47.67 -4.73
CA ASN A 146 -15.35 47.07 -3.87
C ASN A 146 -14.76 46.46 -2.59
N ASP A 147 -15.58 46.35 -1.54
CA ASP A 147 -15.24 45.70 -0.25
C ASP A 147 -15.11 44.16 -0.39
N GLU A 148 -15.13 43.66 -1.63
CA GLU A 148 -15.12 42.26 -2.00
C GLU A 148 -13.71 41.83 -2.42
N SER A 149 -13.21 40.74 -1.84
CA SER A 149 -11.90 40.18 -2.16
C SER A 149 -12.05 38.99 -3.10
N THR A 150 -11.27 38.98 -4.19
CA THR A 150 -11.22 37.86 -5.14
C THR A 150 -9.96 37.02 -4.89
N TYR A 151 -10.13 35.71 -4.78
CA TYR A 151 -9.07 34.73 -4.62
C TYR A 151 -9.06 33.78 -5.81
N LEU A 152 -7.88 33.52 -6.37
CA LEU A 152 -7.67 32.62 -7.48
C LEU A 152 -6.84 31.42 -7.02
N CYS A 153 -7.36 30.22 -7.25
CA CYS A 153 -6.67 28.96 -7.02
C CYS A 153 -6.37 28.31 -8.37
N HIS A 154 -5.08 28.08 -8.64
CA HIS A 154 -4.63 27.42 -9.86
C HIS A 154 -3.88 26.13 -9.55
N SER A 155 -4.16 25.08 -10.32
CA SER A 155 -3.40 23.82 -10.31
C SER A 155 -3.46 23.17 -11.68
N SER A 156 -2.47 22.34 -12.02
CA SER A 156 -2.31 21.79 -13.35
C SER A 156 -1.82 20.35 -13.35
N GLY A 157 -1.99 19.69 -14.50
CA GLY A 157 -1.35 18.41 -14.82
C GLY A 157 -2.00 17.18 -14.19
N GLY A 158 -3.19 17.28 -13.62
CA GLY A 158 -3.85 16.14 -12.99
C GLY A 158 -4.93 15.49 -13.85
N TYR A 159 -5.32 14.27 -13.48
CA TYR A 159 -6.38 13.51 -14.13
C TYR A 159 -6.97 12.49 -13.13
N PRO A 160 -8.28 12.17 -13.18
CA PRO A 160 -9.33 12.80 -13.99
C PRO A 160 -9.70 14.20 -13.45
N GLU A 161 -10.82 14.77 -13.90
CA GLU A 161 -11.36 16.01 -13.35
C GLU A 161 -11.50 15.92 -11.81
N PRO A 162 -10.94 16.88 -11.05
CA PRO A 162 -10.90 16.82 -9.60
C PRO A 162 -12.13 17.48 -8.97
N VAL A 163 -12.30 17.24 -7.67
CA VAL A 163 -13.23 18.00 -6.85
C VAL A 163 -12.47 19.13 -6.16
N VAL A 164 -12.92 20.38 -6.37
CA VAL A 164 -12.33 21.57 -5.74
C VAL A 164 -13.27 22.08 -4.66
N TYR A 165 -12.73 22.40 -3.49
CA TYR A 165 -13.48 23.07 -2.44
C TYR A 165 -12.63 24.11 -1.73
N TRP A 166 -13.30 25.14 -1.24
CA TRP A 166 -12.70 26.23 -0.49
C TRP A 166 -13.13 26.19 0.96
N LEU A 167 -12.26 26.64 1.87
CA LEU A 167 -12.61 26.89 3.26
C LEU A 167 -12.05 28.25 3.70
N ILE A 168 -12.88 29.01 4.41
CA ILE A 168 -12.54 30.25 5.09
C ILE A 168 -12.27 29.91 6.56
N ASN A 169 -11.18 30.42 7.12
CA ASN A 169 -10.75 30.16 8.51
C ASN A 169 -10.78 28.67 8.89
N ASN A 170 -10.34 27.81 7.95
CA ASN A 170 -10.24 26.36 8.05
C ASN A 170 -11.55 25.58 8.29
N SER A 171 -12.70 26.24 8.40
CA SER A 171 -13.95 25.58 8.85
C SER A 171 -15.20 26.07 8.15
N GLN A 172 -15.22 27.32 7.69
CA GLN A 172 -16.39 27.92 7.09
C GLN A 172 -16.41 27.66 5.58
N GLU A 173 -17.52 27.10 5.10
CA GLU A 173 -17.76 26.98 3.67
C GLU A 173 -18.09 28.36 3.06
N PRO A 174 -17.64 28.63 1.83
CA PRO A 174 -17.92 29.88 1.15
C PRO A 174 -19.43 30.02 0.84
N PRO A 175 -19.97 31.25 0.76
CA PRO A 175 -21.38 31.46 0.41
C PRO A 175 -21.76 30.83 -0.94
N ASN A 176 -22.99 30.36 -1.08
CA ASN A 176 -23.47 29.79 -2.35
C ASN A 176 -23.34 30.80 -3.49
N GLY A 177 -22.76 30.37 -4.61
CA GLY A 177 -22.55 31.20 -5.80
C GLY A 177 -21.29 32.08 -5.77
N SER A 178 -20.54 32.10 -4.67
CA SER A 178 -19.27 32.85 -4.58
C SER A 178 -18.09 32.15 -5.26
N VAL A 179 -18.22 30.84 -5.53
CA VAL A 179 -17.17 30.03 -6.16
C VAL A 179 -17.51 29.75 -7.62
N ARG A 180 -16.56 30.00 -8.50
CA ARG A 180 -16.56 29.56 -9.89
C ARG A 180 -15.36 28.65 -10.12
N THR A 181 -15.57 27.46 -10.68
CA THR A 181 -14.50 26.52 -10.97
C THR A 181 -14.52 26.16 -12.44
N GLN A 182 -13.36 26.23 -13.08
CA GLN A 182 -13.14 25.86 -14.47
C GLN A 182 -12.08 24.76 -14.49
N ALA A 183 -12.40 23.65 -15.14
CA ALA A 183 -11.49 22.55 -15.40
C ALA A 183 -11.32 22.39 -16.91
N GLU A 184 -10.15 22.73 -17.41
CA GLU A 184 -9.83 22.70 -18.84
C GLU A 184 -8.93 21.50 -19.14
N ALA A 185 -9.36 20.64 -20.08
CA ALA A 185 -8.56 19.52 -20.55
C ALA A 185 -7.61 19.99 -21.66
N LEU A 186 -6.31 19.76 -21.48
CA LEU A 186 -5.29 20.07 -22.48
C LEU A 186 -5.45 19.16 -23.70
N PRO A 187 -5.40 19.68 -24.93
CA PRO A 187 -5.70 18.91 -26.14
C PRO A 187 -4.72 17.77 -26.41
N ASP A 188 -3.44 17.94 -26.09
CA ASP A 188 -2.41 16.95 -26.37
C ASP A 188 -2.33 15.85 -25.30
N SER A 189 -2.22 16.25 -24.03
CA SER A 189 -2.01 15.34 -22.90
C SER A 189 -3.31 14.80 -22.29
N HIS A 190 -4.44 15.46 -22.55
CA HIS A 190 -5.74 15.20 -21.90
C HIS A 190 -5.73 15.35 -20.37
N LEU A 191 -4.70 16.00 -19.81
CA LEU A 191 -4.63 16.36 -18.40
C LEU A 191 -5.44 17.64 -18.16
N TYR A 192 -5.94 17.79 -16.93
CA TYR A 192 -6.73 18.94 -16.52
C TYR A 192 -5.88 20.03 -15.88
N ASN A 193 -6.17 21.27 -16.29
CA ASN A 193 -5.78 22.49 -15.60
C ASN A 193 -7.01 23.08 -14.92
N ILE A 194 -6.85 23.44 -13.66
CA ILE A 194 -7.92 23.89 -12.78
C ILE A 194 -7.67 25.34 -12.43
N THR A 195 -8.71 26.14 -12.64
CA THR A 195 -8.76 27.53 -12.22
C THR A 195 -10.06 27.71 -11.45
N SER A 196 -9.96 27.97 -10.15
CA SER A 196 -11.12 28.29 -9.31
C SER A 196 -11.00 29.70 -8.77
N GLN A 197 -12.07 30.47 -8.87
CA GLN A 197 -12.21 31.82 -8.36
C GLN A 197 -13.21 31.82 -7.20
N LEU A 198 -12.82 32.43 -6.08
CA LEU A 198 -13.68 32.69 -4.94
C LEU A 198 -13.80 34.21 -4.76
N THR A 199 -15.01 34.74 -4.81
CA THR A 199 -15.30 36.17 -4.62
C THR A 199 -16.12 36.35 -3.34
N VAL A 200 -15.54 36.99 -2.32
CA VAL A 200 -16.16 37.08 -0.99
C VAL A 200 -15.71 38.34 -0.23
N ASN A 201 -16.61 38.95 0.53
CA ASN A 201 -16.27 39.98 1.51
C ASN A 201 -15.92 39.31 2.86
N ILE A 202 -14.63 39.27 3.18
CA ILE A 202 -14.09 38.74 4.43
C ILE A 202 -13.05 39.70 5.03
N PRO A 203 -12.85 39.66 6.37
CA PRO A 203 -11.81 40.43 7.04
C PRO A 203 -10.42 40.19 6.43
N LYS A 204 -9.54 41.21 6.48
CA LYS A 204 -8.19 41.15 5.88
C LYS A 204 -7.29 40.09 6.53
N ASP A 205 -7.56 39.72 7.78
CA ASP A 205 -6.88 38.70 8.58
C ASP A 205 -7.46 37.28 8.38
N ALA A 206 -8.53 37.14 7.60
CA ALA A 206 -9.11 35.84 7.30
C ALA A 206 -8.16 34.97 6.45
N THR A 207 -8.07 33.69 6.81
CA THR A 207 -7.30 32.71 6.04
C THR A 207 -8.22 32.02 5.04
N VAL A 208 -7.78 31.94 3.79
CA VAL A 208 -8.52 31.24 2.73
C VAL A 208 -7.71 30.03 2.30
N SER A 209 -8.36 28.87 2.19
CA SER A 209 -7.73 27.64 1.73
C SER A 209 -8.47 27.05 0.54
N CYS A 210 -7.71 26.60 -0.46
CA CYS A 210 -8.20 25.87 -1.62
C CYS A 210 -7.69 24.43 -1.52
N THR A 211 -8.59 23.46 -1.66
CA THR A 211 -8.22 22.04 -1.70
C THR A 211 -8.69 21.38 -2.98
N ILE A 212 -7.79 20.63 -3.60
CA ILE A 212 -8.03 19.84 -4.80
C ILE A 212 -7.97 18.37 -4.41
N LYS A 213 -9.07 17.65 -4.65
CA LYS A 213 -9.20 16.22 -4.37
C LYS A 213 -9.21 15.44 -5.68
N ASN A 214 -8.24 14.54 -5.86
CA ASN A 214 -8.25 13.57 -6.95
C ASN A 214 -9.12 12.35 -6.53
N PRO A 215 -10.25 12.08 -7.20
CA PRO A 215 -11.16 11.01 -6.81
C PRO A 215 -10.60 9.61 -7.07
N SER A 216 -9.71 9.44 -8.05
CA SER A 216 -9.13 8.13 -8.40
C SER A 216 -7.98 7.73 -7.50
N MET A 217 -7.23 8.70 -6.96
CA MET A 217 -6.06 8.45 -6.10
C MET A 217 -6.32 8.70 -4.61
N ASN A 218 -7.51 9.20 -4.25
CA ASN A 218 -7.84 9.67 -2.90
C ASN A 218 -6.84 10.69 -2.33
N GLU A 219 -6.16 11.42 -3.22
CA GLU A 219 -5.17 12.44 -2.88
C GLU A 219 -5.85 13.80 -2.67
N LYS A 220 -5.38 14.56 -1.67
CA LYS A 220 -5.85 15.91 -1.38
C LYS A 220 -4.67 16.86 -1.28
N LEU A 221 -4.68 17.91 -2.09
CA LEU A 221 -3.66 18.95 -2.09
C LEU A 221 -4.30 20.27 -1.67
N THR A 222 -3.80 20.85 -0.58
CA THR A 222 -4.34 22.07 0.00
C THR A 222 -3.30 23.17 -0.01
N SER A 223 -3.71 24.38 -0.34
CA SER A 223 -2.89 25.58 -0.25
C SER A 223 -3.67 26.71 0.40
N LYS A 224 -2.98 27.59 1.12
CA LYS A 224 -3.59 28.64 1.96
C LYS A 224 -3.02 30.00 1.62
N TYR A 225 -3.88 31.01 1.68
CA TYR A 225 -3.52 32.42 1.60
C TYR A 225 -3.94 33.12 2.91
N GLY A 226 -3.12 34.07 3.39
CA GLY A 226 -3.36 34.79 4.65
C GLY A 226 -2.87 34.06 5.91
N ALA A 227 -2.36 32.84 5.77
CA ALA A 227 -1.60 32.20 6.83
C ALA A 227 -0.20 32.83 6.89
N SER A 228 0.21 33.32 8.07
CA SER A 228 1.65 33.42 8.38
C SER A 228 2.29 32.08 8.02
N PRO A 229 3.49 32.02 7.41
CA PRO A 229 4.11 30.77 7.04
C PRO A 229 4.45 30.00 8.32
N ASN A 230 3.47 29.25 8.83
CA ASN A 230 3.75 28.12 9.68
C ASN A 230 4.51 27.16 8.77
N PRO A 231 5.76 26.80 9.13
CA PRO A 231 6.48 25.80 8.37
C PRO A 231 5.58 24.57 8.29
N VAL A 232 5.56 23.97 7.11
CA VAL A 232 4.96 22.66 6.85
C VAL A 232 5.23 21.79 8.06
N GLU A 233 4.21 21.64 8.92
CA GLU A 233 4.20 20.62 9.94
C GLU A 233 4.06 19.33 9.14
N TRP A 234 5.22 18.81 8.73
CA TRP A 234 5.39 17.39 8.60
C TRP A 234 5.03 16.83 9.98
N GLN A 235 3.74 16.55 10.19
CA GLN A 235 3.28 15.57 11.17
C GLN A 235 3.71 14.19 10.66
N ALA A 236 5.02 14.04 10.41
CA ALA A 236 5.72 12.79 10.41
C ALA A 236 5.66 12.31 11.85
N SER A 237 4.59 11.57 12.15
CA SER A 237 4.47 10.60 13.23
C SER A 237 5.23 10.99 14.50
N HIS A 238 4.59 11.81 15.35
CA HIS A 238 4.93 11.87 16.77
C HIS A 238 4.95 10.48 17.44
N GLY A 239 4.30 9.47 16.82
CA GLY A 239 4.41 8.07 17.21
C GLY A 239 5.78 7.44 16.95
N MET A 240 6.54 7.86 15.93
CA MET A 240 7.80 7.21 15.54
C MET A 240 8.90 7.38 16.59
N TRP A 241 8.96 8.55 17.24
CA TRP A 241 9.91 8.77 18.33
C TRP A 241 9.51 8.04 19.61
N ILE A 242 8.21 7.90 19.86
CA ILE A 242 7.67 7.09 20.97
C ILE A 242 8.01 5.61 20.74
N PHE A 243 7.79 5.06 19.55
CA PHE A 243 8.15 3.67 19.25
C PHE A 243 9.66 3.42 19.30
N SER A 244 10.47 4.37 18.82
CA SER A 244 11.94 4.28 18.87
C SER A 244 12.45 4.29 20.31
N THR A 245 11.97 5.21 21.15
CA THR A 245 12.36 5.28 22.56
C THR A 245 11.91 4.05 23.36
N VAL A 246 10.67 3.59 23.15
CA VAL A 246 10.15 2.39 23.79
C VAL A 246 10.97 1.15 23.38
N LEU A 247 11.29 0.99 22.09
CA LEU A 247 12.11 -0.12 21.61
C LEU A 247 13.50 -0.12 22.26
N CYS A 248 14.15 1.05 22.33
CA CYS A 248 15.45 1.20 22.98
C CYS A 248 15.41 0.80 24.47
N VAL A 249 14.37 1.23 25.20
CA VAL A 249 14.20 0.89 26.62
C VAL A 249 13.97 -0.61 26.81
N VAL A 250 13.14 -1.24 25.97
CA VAL A 250 12.87 -2.69 26.03
C VAL A 250 14.15 -3.49 25.75
N VAL A 251 14.93 -3.11 24.73
CA VAL A 251 16.21 -3.77 24.43
C VAL A 251 17.19 -3.60 25.58
N ALA A 252 17.30 -2.41 26.18
CA ALA A 252 18.17 -2.18 27.34
C ALA A 252 17.79 -3.06 28.53
N ILE A 253 16.49 -3.19 28.84
CA ILE A 253 16.00 -4.06 29.92
C ILE A 253 16.32 -5.53 29.63
N MET A 254 16.13 -5.99 28.39
CA MET A 254 16.45 -7.37 27.99
C MET A 254 17.95 -7.68 28.12
N VAL A 255 18.82 -6.74 27.73
CA VAL A 255 20.27 -6.89 27.91
C VAL A 255 20.64 -6.93 29.38
N LEU A 256 20.10 -6.03 30.21
CA LEU A 256 20.36 -6.02 31.65
C LEU A 256 19.87 -7.30 32.34
N ALA A 257 18.68 -7.79 31.98
CA ALA A 257 18.15 -9.05 32.48
C ALA A 257 19.01 -10.25 32.03
N GLY A 258 19.47 -10.24 30.78
CA GLY A 258 20.38 -11.26 30.24
C GLY A 258 21.72 -11.30 30.98
N VAL A 259 22.35 -10.14 31.20
CA VAL A 259 23.60 -10.01 31.97
C VAL A 259 23.40 -10.45 33.42
N TYR A 260 22.30 -10.02 34.05
CA TYR A 260 21.96 -10.45 35.40
C TYR A 260 21.78 -11.97 35.48
N TYR A 261 21.09 -12.57 34.51
CA TYR A 261 20.86 -14.01 34.45
C TYR A 261 22.16 -14.78 34.23
N GLN A 262 23.06 -14.29 33.36
CA GLN A 262 24.40 -14.87 33.17
C GLN A 262 25.23 -14.82 34.45
N ILE A 263 25.26 -13.69 35.16
CA ILE A 263 25.96 -13.55 36.44
C ILE A 263 25.36 -14.49 37.49
N HIS A 264 24.03 -14.59 37.54
CA HIS A 264 23.34 -15.46 38.47
C HIS A 264 23.64 -16.94 38.20
N LEU A 265 23.63 -17.37 36.94
CA LEU A 265 24.02 -18.71 36.52
C LEU A 265 25.49 -19.01 36.81
N ASP A 266 26.41 -18.10 36.53
CA ASP A 266 27.82 -18.26 36.87
C ASP A 266 28.01 -18.40 38.39
N ARG A 267 27.27 -17.61 39.18
CA ARG A 267 27.31 -17.69 40.65
C ARG A 267 26.76 -19.03 41.15
N ILE A 268 25.67 -19.54 40.57
CA ILE A 268 25.12 -20.86 40.92
C ILE A 268 26.10 -21.97 40.53
N ASN A 269 26.66 -21.92 39.32
CA ASN A 269 27.63 -22.90 38.83
C ASN A 269 28.89 -22.91 39.69
N LYS A 270 29.40 -21.74 40.11
CA LYS A 270 30.51 -21.63 41.07
C LYS A 270 30.16 -22.20 42.44
N ARG A 271 28.94 -21.99 42.95
CA ARG A 271 28.49 -22.60 44.21
C ARG A 271 28.46 -24.13 44.10
N ARG A 272 27.84 -24.66 43.04
CA ARG A 272 27.81 -26.12 42.78
C ARG A 272 29.21 -26.69 42.63
N LYS A 273 30.13 -26.02 41.93
CA LYS A 273 31.51 -26.49 41.76
C LYS A 273 32.25 -26.60 43.11
N LYS A 274 32.08 -25.61 44.00
CA LYS A 274 32.64 -25.67 45.36
C LYS A 274 32.07 -26.83 46.18
N GLU A 275 30.78 -27.09 46.04
CA GLU A 275 30.08 -28.18 46.73
C GLU A 275 30.54 -29.58 46.23
N TYR A 276 30.89 -29.72 44.95
CA TYR A 276 31.51 -30.95 44.42
C TYR A 276 32.99 -31.12 44.80
N GLU A 277 33.76 -30.03 44.90
CA GLU A 277 35.19 -30.07 45.18
C GLU A 277 35.51 -30.26 46.68
N GLU A 278 34.68 -29.76 47.61
CA GLU A 278 34.92 -29.90 49.07
C GLU A 278 35.01 -31.34 49.59
N PRO A 279 34.09 -32.27 49.24
CA PRO A 279 34.16 -33.67 49.69
C PRO A 279 35.37 -34.42 49.13
N GLN A 280 35.82 -34.06 47.93
CA GLN A 280 37.02 -34.63 47.31
C GLN A 280 38.29 -34.12 47.98
N ARG A 281 38.34 -32.82 48.34
CA ARG A 281 39.46 -32.24 49.09
C ARG A 281 39.59 -32.89 50.46
N GLY A 282 38.48 -33.02 51.19
CA GLY A 282 38.44 -33.68 52.50
C GLY A 282 38.94 -35.14 52.45
N ARG A 283 38.45 -35.93 51.49
CA ARG A 283 38.96 -37.29 51.25
C ARG A 283 40.45 -37.31 50.96
N ARG A 284 40.96 -36.41 50.10
CA ARG A 284 42.39 -36.36 49.77
C ARG A 284 43.28 -36.03 50.97
N TYR A 285 42.82 -35.18 51.89
CA TYR A 285 43.52 -34.91 53.15
C TYR A 285 43.52 -36.14 54.08
N GLN A 286 42.39 -36.84 54.21
CA GLN A 286 42.31 -38.10 54.97
C GLN A 286 43.25 -39.18 54.44
N TRP A 287 43.30 -39.39 53.11
CA TRP A 287 44.23 -40.35 52.50
C TRP A 287 45.70 -40.00 52.77
N LYS A 288 46.06 -38.71 52.77
CA LYS A 288 47.41 -38.26 53.11
C LYS A 288 47.78 -38.57 54.56
N GLN A 289 46.90 -38.26 55.52
CA GLN A 289 47.14 -38.55 56.93
C GLN A 289 47.24 -40.06 57.21
N ALA A 290 46.40 -40.88 56.56
CA ALA A 290 46.49 -42.33 56.67
C ALA A 290 47.82 -42.87 56.10
N ALA A 291 48.32 -42.31 54.99
CA ALA A 291 49.61 -42.69 54.42
C ALA A 291 50.80 -42.28 55.30
N GLU A 292 50.77 -41.09 55.91
CA GLU A 292 51.80 -40.64 56.86
C GLU A 292 51.80 -41.48 58.16
N ALA A 293 50.63 -41.89 58.66
CA ALA A 293 50.53 -42.75 59.84
C ALA A 293 50.94 -44.22 59.59
N MET A 294 50.95 -44.67 58.33
CA MET A 294 51.37 -46.02 57.94
C MET A 294 52.86 -46.09 57.57
N MET A 295 53.61 -44.99 57.69
CA MET A 295 55.06 -45.01 57.51
C MET A 295 55.70 -45.75 58.69
N PRO A 296 56.38 -46.89 58.47
CA PRO A 296 57.03 -47.63 59.55
C PRO A 296 58.18 -46.81 60.14
N GLU A 297 58.18 -46.70 61.47
CA GLU A 297 59.28 -46.14 62.26
C GLU A 297 60.54 -46.96 61.96
N GLN A 298 61.56 -46.30 61.40
CA GLN A 298 62.85 -46.91 61.11
C GLN A 298 63.48 -47.31 62.46
N VAL A 299 63.48 -48.61 62.75
CA VAL A 299 64.15 -49.19 63.92
C VAL A 299 65.65 -48.93 63.78
N GLU A 300 66.14 -48.15 64.73
CA GLU A 300 67.54 -47.85 65.00
C GLU A 300 68.29 -49.15 65.33
N THR A 301 69.34 -49.47 64.58
CA THR A 301 70.32 -50.49 64.95
C THR A 301 71.67 -49.82 65.14
N ASP A 302 72.03 -49.67 66.41
CA ASP A 302 73.35 -49.27 66.92
C ASP A 302 74.38 -50.39 66.64
N VAL A 303 75.41 -50.10 65.84
CA VAL A 303 76.75 -50.76 65.84
C VAL A 303 77.80 -49.75 65.41
#